data_AF-A0A971UNE0-F1
#
_entry.id   AF-A0A971UNE0-F1
#
_cell.length_a   1.000
_cell.length_b   1.000
_cell.length_c   1.000
_cell.angle_alpha   90.00
_cell.angle_beta   90.00
_cell.angle_gamma   90.00
#
_symmetry.space_group_name_H-M   'P 1'
#
loop_
_entity.id
_entity.type
_entity.pdbx_description
1 polymer ?
#
loop_
_entity_poly.entity_id
_entity_poly.type
_entity_poly.pdbx_seq_one_letter_code
_entity_poly.pdbx_strand_id
1 'polypeptide(L)'
;MRRGRFLAATAMAVVMLAAATAQADIVQRTYFFTGADLINNVFDSTARYSTDGSLKVFEGMRQIGPAEGTAVGATFLTDGYLTAFNNTWAEAVTSGRLLARVSLSGNNGFSGQWGEDYKPFEWVGGTGPAGWTFSLATLSSPKAGGHTDQYPVWEAAAGDGLTLDATDLADEVFSVTIKFDTDDMWWGNPDNYLYGCNTAPNDIDLLLTAYFNSYFYENGEPVNRYVGNMAMEIPEPATMGLLGLGLVGLLRRRRTQK
;
A
#
# COMPACT_ATOMS: atom_id res chain seq x y z
N MET A 1 67.10 27.59 34.11
CA MET A 1 65.90 28.33 34.57
C MET A 1 65.03 28.67 33.37
N ARG A 2 63.75 28.26 33.45
CA ARG A 2 62.52 28.88 32.92
C ARG A 2 62.50 29.63 31.56
N ARG A 3 61.64 29.07 30.69
CA ARG A 3 60.47 29.69 30.00
C ARG A 3 60.70 30.43 28.67
N GLY A 4 59.91 30.03 27.67
CA GLY A 4 59.52 30.90 26.55
C GLY A 4 59.06 30.15 25.29
N ARG A 5 57.79 29.75 25.24
CA ARG A 5 57.10 29.27 24.02
C ARG A 5 56.94 30.42 23.00
N PHE A 6 56.89 30.13 21.69
CA PHE A 6 55.80 30.54 20.80
C PHE A 6 55.92 29.83 19.44
N LEU A 7 54.99 28.90 19.20
CA LEU A 7 54.62 28.41 17.87
C LEU A 7 53.86 29.52 17.14
N ALA A 8 54.15 29.73 15.86
CA ALA A 8 53.27 30.43 14.93
C ALA A 8 53.03 29.49 13.74
N ALA A 9 52.06 28.58 13.89
CA ALA A 9 51.47 27.87 12.77
C ALA A 9 50.35 28.74 12.22
N THR A 10 50.53 29.26 11.02
CA THR A 10 49.53 30.06 10.31
C THR A 10 48.38 29.15 9.91
N ALA A 11 47.25 29.26 10.62
CA ALA A 11 46.03 28.54 10.31
C ALA A 11 45.39 29.15 9.04
N MET A 12 45.37 28.38 7.97
CA MET A 12 44.63 28.69 6.75
C MET A 12 43.21 28.15 6.91
N ALA A 13 42.31 28.96 7.48
CA ALA A 13 40.89 28.64 7.58
C ALA A 13 40.16 29.19 6.35
N VAL A 14 40.05 28.37 5.31
CA VAL A 14 39.04 28.57 4.26
C VAL A 14 37.73 28.03 4.82
N VAL A 15 36.92 28.91 5.42
CA VAL A 15 35.53 28.60 5.72
C VAL A 15 34.78 28.69 4.39
N MET A 16 34.74 27.59 3.64
CA MET A 16 33.71 27.43 2.63
C MET A 16 32.40 27.22 3.38
N LEU A 17 31.60 28.28 3.47
CA LEU A 17 30.17 28.16 3.75
C LEU A 17 29.56 27.46 2.52
N ALA A 18 29.67 26.13 2.47
CA ALA A 18 28.76 25.34 1.68
C ALA A 18 27.42 25.43 2.40
N ALA A 19 26.58 26.39 1.98
CA ALA A 19 25.15 26.23 2.14
C ALA A 19 24.80 24.95 1.37
N ALA A 20 24.77 23.83 2.07
CA ALA A 20 24.10 22.64 1.57
C ALA A 20 22.63 23.04 1.46
N THR A 21 22.20 23.48 0.28
CA THR A 21 20.82 23.29 -0.11
C THR A 21 20.59 21.80 0.01
N ALA A 22 19.83 21.35 1.01
CA ALA A 22 19.25 20.02 0.99
C ALA A 22 18.51 19.95 -0.35
N GLN A 23 19.08 19.19 -1.28
CA GLN A 23 18.42 18.94 -2.55
C GLN A 23 17.39 17.87 -2.21
N ALA A 24 16.11 18.14 -2.49
CA ALA A 24 15.05 17.16 -2.36
C ALA A 24 15.53 15.83 -2.97
N ASP A 25 15.69 14.82 -2.12
CA ASP A 25 16.15 13.52 -2.55
C ASP A 25 14.92 12.77 -3.06
N ILE A 26 14.80 12.66 -4.38
CA ILE A 26 13.81 11.76 -4.98
C ILE A 26 14.28 10.33 -4.74
N VAL A 27 13.59 9.63 -3.84
CA VAL A 27 13.88 8.22 -3.54
C VAL A 27 12.87 7.32 -4.20
N GLN A 28 13.31 6.15 -4.66
CA GLN A 28 12.46 5.12 -5.25
C GLN A 28 12.43 3.90 -4.34
N ARG A 29 11.24 3.34 -4.11
CA ARG A 29 11.02 2.14 -3.28
C ARG A 29 10.05 1.20 -3.97
N THR A 30 10.25 -0.10 -3.78
CA THR A 30 9.36 -1.15 -4.29
C THR A 30 8.75 -1.88 -3.11
N TYR A 31 7.43 -1.79 -2.98
CA TYR A 31 6.66 -2.47 -1.96
C TYR A 31 5.94 -3.67 -2.55
N PHE A 32 5.65 -4.63 -1.68
CA PHE A 32 5.01 -5.89 -2.02
C PHE A 32 3.81 -6.11 -1.11
N PHE A 33 2.79 -6.76 -1.66
CA PHE A 33 1.62 -7.24 -0.93
C PHE A 33 1.10 -8.47 -1.65
N THR A 34 0.29 -9.27 -0.98
CA THR A 34 -0.21 -10.55 -1.45
C THR A 34 -1.72 -10.52 -1.67
N GLY A 35 -2.23 -11.52 -2.38
CA GLY A 35 -3.65 -11.80 -2.43
C GLY A 35 -4.25 -12.00 -1.03
N ALA A 36 -3.48 -12.51 -0.06
CA ALA A 36 -3.93 -12.66 1.32
C ALA A 36 -4.06 -11.31 2.02
N ASP A 37 -3.19 -10.34 1.73
CA ASP A 37 -3.31 -8.97 2.23
C ASP A 37 -4.53 -8.26 1.63
N LEU A 38 -4.84 -8.55 0.36
CA LEU A 38 -6.07 -8.07 -0.28
C LEU A 38 -7.32 -8.78 0.23
N ILE A 39 -7.26 -10.09 0.49
CA ILE A 39 -8.41 -10.92 0.91
C ILE A 39 -8.14 -11.40 2.34
N ASN A 40 -8.02 -10.45 3.26
CA ASN A 40 -7.90 -10.75 4.69
C ASN A 40 -9.26 -10.57 5.38
N ASN A 41 -9.71 -11.64 6.06
CA ASN A 41 -10.91 -11.65 6.90
C ASN A 41 -10.58 -11.68 8.41
N VAL A 42 -9.32 -11.51 8.78
CA VAL A 42 -8.92 -11.37 10.19
C VAL A 42 -9.27 -9.96 10.63
N PHE A 43 -10.32 -9.86 11.44
CA PHE A 43 -10.89 -8.62 11.92
C PHE A 43 -10.63 -8.45 13.41
N ASP A 44 -9.96 -7.35 13.79
CA ASP A 44 -9.87 -6.94 15.18
C ASP A 44 -10.92 -5.86 15.45
N SER A 45 -11.99 -6.18 16.17
CA SER A 45 -13.02 -5.20 16.54
C SER A 45 -12.53 -4.19 17.58
N THR A 46 -11.40 -4.45 18.24
CA THR A 46 -10.78 -3.58 19.24
C THR A 46 -9.82 -2.56 18.63
N ALA A 47 -9.35 -2.81 17.41
CA ALA A 47 -8.51 -1.90 16.62
C ALA A 47 -9.10 -0.49 16.49
N ARG A 48 -10.43 -0.36 16.36
CA ARG A 48 -11.14 0.91 16.17
C ARG A 48 -10.81 1.98 17.22
N TYR A 49 -10.59 1.56 18.46
CA TYR A 49 -10.36 2.46 19.59
C TYR A 49 -8.94 2.38 20.12
N SER A 50 -8.06 1.65 19.43
CA SER A 50 -6.68 1.50 19.86
C SER A 50 -5.89 2.77 19.59
N THR A 51 -5.29 3.30 20.65
CA THR A 51 -4.36 4.44 20.62
C THR A 51 -2.90 3.97 20.57
N ASP A 52 -2.65 2.68 20.32
CA ASP A 52 -1.30 2.10 20.35
C ASP A 52 -0.49 2.32 19.07
N GLY A 53 -1.13 2.73 17.97
CA GLY A 53 -0.46 3.03 16.70
C GLY A 53 0.06 1.80 15.99
N SER A 54 -0.44 0.63 16.38
CA SER A 54 -0.07 -0.62 15.76
C SER A 54 -0.72 -0.76 14.38
N LEU A 55 -0.02 -1.46 13.49
CA LEU A 55 -0.51 -1.88 12.17
C LEU A 55 -1.88 -2.55 12.23
N LYS A 56 -2.18 -3.27 13.32
CA LYS A 56 -3.46 -3.95 13.55
C LYS A 56 -4.67 -3.01 13.49
N VAL A 57 -4.47 -1.72 13.73
CA VAL A 57 -5.53 -0.71 13.60
C VAL A 57 -5.89 -0.43 12.15
N PHE A 58 -4.92 -0.57 11.26
CA PHE A 58 -5.02 -0.28 9.83
C PHE A 58 -4.97 -1.54 8.95
N GLU A 59 -4.68 -2.70 9.49
CA GLU A 59 -4.77 -3.97 8.77
C GLU A 59 -6.12 -4.60 9.13
N GLY A 60 -7.16 -4.21 8.39
CA GLY A 60 -8.48 -4.84 8.55
C GLY A 60 -9.69 -3.93 8.35
N MET A 61 -9.50 -2.63 8.06
CA MET A 61 -10.63 -1.79 7.67
C MET A 61 -11.05 -2.19 6.27
N ARG A 62 -12.18 -2.89 6.18
CA ARG A 62 -12.73 -3.35 4.91
C ARG A 62 -14.16 -2.88 4.76
N GLN A 63 -14.54 -2.59 3.53
CA GLN A 63 -15.93 -2.37 3.19
C GLN A 63 -16.35 -3.14 1.96
N ILE A 64 -17.56 -3.69 2.00
CA ILE A 64 -18.25 -4.26 0.83
C ILE A 64 -19.56 -3.51 0.62
N GLY A 65 -19.85 -3.18 -0.63
CA GLY A 65 -21.13 -2.60 -1.03
C GLY A 65 -21.48 -2.96 -2.48
N PRO A 66 -22.54 -2.35 -3.03
CA PRO A 66 -22.83 -2.45 -4.46
C PRO A 66 -21.66 -1.87 -5.28
N ALA A 67 -21.45 -2.38 -6.51
CA ALA A 67 -20.42 -1.87 -7.41
C ALA A 67 -20.62 -0.39 -7.76
N GLU A 68 -21.89 0.02 -7.92
CA GLU A 68 -22.28 1.42 -8.08
C GLU A 68 -22.88 1.99 -6.79
N GLY A 69 -22.50 3.22 -6.45
CA GLY A 69 -22.96 3.91 -5.25
C GLY A 69 -21.97 3.85 -4.09
N THR A 70 -22.48 4.04 -2.87
CA THR A 70 -21.66 4.13 -1.65
C THR A 70 -21.50 2.76 -1.03
N ALA A 71 -20.28 2.42 -0.57
CA ALA A 71 -20.05 1.20 0.17
C ALA A 71 -20.86 1.21 1.49
N VAL A 72 -21.47 0.08 1.86
CA VAL A 72 -22.53 0.04 2.88
C VAL A 72 -22.15 -0.75 4.14
N GLY A 73 -21.05 -1.52 4.16
CA GLY A 73 -20.67 -2.28 5.35
C GLY A 73 -19.20 -2.15 5.63
N ALA A 74 -18.82 -1.52 6.75
CA ALA A 74 -17.43 -1.42 7.21
C ALA A 74 -17.17 -2.34 8.40
N THR A 75 -16.03 -3.03 8.42
CA THR A 75 -15.68 -3.92 9.54
C THR A 75 -15.36 -3.18 10.85
N PHE A 76 -15.35 -1.85 10.83
CA PHE A 76 -15.15 -1.01 12.03
C PHE A 76 -16.46 -0.54 12.65
N LEU A 77 -17.61 -0.94 12.13
CA LEU A 77 -18.89 -0.54 12.69
C LEU A 77 -19.59 -1.80 13.21
N THR A 78 -19.84 -1.80 14.52
CA THR A 78 -20.49 -2.89 15.24
C THR A 78 -21.85 -3.25 14.63
N ASP A 79 -22.38 -4.40 15.03
CA ASP A 79 -23.79 -4.77 14.80
C ASP A 79 -24.14 -5.02 13.32
N GLY A 80 -25.03 -4.19 12.75
CA GLY A 80 -25.64 -4.42 11.44
C GLY A 80 -24.64 -4.36 10.28
N TYR A 81 -23.57 -3.59 10.39
CA TYR A 81 -22.58 -3.41 9.33
C TYR A 81 -21.67 -4.65 9.17
N LEU A 82 -21.21 -5.23 10.29
CA LEU A 82 -20.49 -6.50 10.27
C LEU A 82 -21.37 -7.63 9.72
N THR A 83 -22.64 -7.67 10.10
CA THR A 83 -23.59 -8.67 9.59
C THR A 83 -23.77 -8.52 8.07
N ALA A 84 -23.97 -7.29 7.58
CA ALA A 84 -24.11 -7.02 6.15
C ALA A 84 -22.84 -7.37 5.35
N PHE A 85 -21.66 -7.06 5.90
CA PHE A 85 -20.38 -7.45 5.31
C PHE A 85 -20.29 -8.98 5.17
N ASN A 86 -20.49 -9.72 6.27
CA ASN A 86 -20.39 -11.18 6.28
C ASN A 86 -21.39 -11.84 5.33
N ASN A 87 -22.63 -11.35 5.28
CA ASN A 87 -23.64 -11.85 4.34
C ASN A 87 -23.23 -11.62 2.89
N THR A 88 -22.72 -10.43 2.57
CA THR A 88 -22.29 -10.11 1.20
C THR A 88 -21.06 -10.90 0.80
N TRP A 89 -20.12 -11.10 1.73
CA TRP A 89 -18.94 -11.96 1.52
C TRP A 89 -19.34 -13.41 1.26
N ALA A 90 -20.19 -13.99 2.12
CA ALA A 90 -20.65 -15.37 1.97
C ALA A 90 -21.37 -15.60 0.64
N GLU A 91 -22.20 -14.63 0.21
CA GLU A 91 -22.86 -14.65 -1.10
C GLU A 91 -21.86 -14.60 -2.24
N ALA A 92 -20.85 -13.74 -2.16
CA ALA A 92 -19.81 -13.61 -3.18
C ALA A 92 -18.99 -14.90 -3.32
N VAL A 93 -18.62 -15.54 -2.20
CA VAL A 93 -17.96 -16.85 -2.19
C VAL A 93 -18.87 -17.92 -2.81
N THR A 94 -20.12 -18.01 -2.36
CA THR A 94 -21.08 -19.03 -2.86
C THR A 94 -21.35 -18.89 -4.35
N SER A 95 -21.37 -17.65 -4.85
CA SER A 95 -21.59 -17.35 -6.28
C SER A 95 -20.31 -17.50 -7.12
N GLY A 96 -19.17 -17.85 -6.52
CA GLY A 96 -17.90 -18.00 -7.21
C GLY A 96 -17.36 -16.69 -7.79
N ARG A 97 -17.63 -15.56 -7.12
CA ARG A 97 -17.13 -14.26 -7.57
C ARG A 97 -15.62 -14.17 -7.41
N LEU A 98 -15.00 -13.41 -8.31
CA LEU A 98 -13.55 -13.22 -8.32
C LEU A 98 -13.19 -11.76 -8.03
N LEU A 99 -12.13 -11.53 -7.28
CA LEU A 99 -11.49 -10.23 -7.18
C LEU A 99 -10.54 -10.08 -8.38
N ALA A 100 -10.93 -9.30 -9.39
CA ALA A 100 -10.23 -9.23 -10.69
C ALA A 100 -9.68 -7.84 -11.04
N ARG A 101 -9.84 -6.86 -10.14
CA ARG A 101 -9.31 -5.50 -10.32
C ARG A 101 -8.92 -4.92 -8.99
N VAL A 102 -7.74 -4.34 -8.88
CA VAL A 102 -7.25 -3.64 -7.69
C VAL A 102 -6.68 -2.31 -8.12
N SER A 103 -6.91 -1.27 -7.34
CA SER A 103 -6.27 0.02 -7.48
C SER A 103 -5.85 0.52 -6.11
N LEU A 104 -4.72 1.21 -6.02
CA LEU A 104 -4.32 1.90 -4.79
C LEU A 104 -4.67 3.38 -4.89
N SER A 105 -5.06 3.96 -3.77
CA SER A 105 -5.04 5.41 -3.59
C SER A 105 -3.72 5.77 -2.92
N GLY A 106 -3.05 6.81 -3.41
CA GLY A 106 -1.93 7.45 -2.71
C GLY A 106 -1.98 8.98 -2.74
N ASN A 107 -2.98 9.59 -3.38
CA ASN A 107 -2.99 11.04 -3.61
C ASN A 107 -4.15 11.75 -2.92
N ASN A 108 -4.87 11.10 -2.01
CA ASN A 108 -6.05 11.69 -1.39
C ASN A 108 -5.86 12.03 0.09
N GLY A 109 -4.77 11.56 0.71
CA GLY A 109 -4.39 11.92 2.08
C GLY A 109 -5.48 11.62 3.10
N PHE A 110 -6.10 10.44 3.00
CA PHE A 110 -7.10 9.94 3.94
C PHE A 110 -6.45 9.37 5.21
N SER A 111 -5.43 10.06 5.72
CA SER A 111 -4.52 9.63 6.78
C SER A 111 -5.23 9.15 8.05
N GLY A 112 -6.28 9.86 8.48
CA GLY A 112 -6.97 9.57 9.75
C GLY A 112 -7.89 8.35 9.74
N GLN A 113 -8.40 7.92 8.58
CA GLN A 113 -9.32 6.77 8.50
C GLN A 113 -8.70 5.56 7.81
N TRP A 114 -7.85 5.73 6.81
CA TRP A 114 -7.37 4.60 6.00
C TRP A 114 -5.85 4.42 6.05
N GLY A 115 -5.15 5.30 6.78
CA GLY A 115 -3.70 5.22 6.94
C GLY A 115 -2.89 5.64 5.70
N GLU A 116 -3.55 6.12 4.65
CA GLU A 116 -2.90 6.67 3.45
C GLU A 116 -2.47 8.12 3.71
N ASP A 117 -1.29 8.32 4.29
CA ASP A 117 -0.76 9.64 4.65
C ASP A 117 0.49 10.06 3.84
N TYR A 118 0.85 9.31 2.81
CA TYR A 118 1.95 9.63 1.89
C TYR A 118 1.49 10.27 0.58
N LYS A 119 2.42 10.93 -0.12
CA LYS A 119 2.29 11.60 -1.41
C LYS A 119 3.29 10.99 -2.40
N PRO A 120 2.86 10.01 -3.23
CA PRO A 120 3.64 9.55 -4.36
C PRO A 120 4.03 10.74 -5.23
N PHE A 121 5.34 10.89 -5.47
CA PHE A 121 5.85 11.77 -6.50
C PHE A 121 5.55 11.19 -7.89
N GLU A 122 5.73 9.87 -8.04
CA GLU A 122 5.46 9.14 -9.28
C GLU A 122 5.17 7.67 -8.98
N TRP A 123 4.18 7.09 -9.65
CA TRP A 123 3.99 5.64 -9.70
C TRP A 123 4.78 5.08 -10.89
N VAL A 124 5.92 4.43 -10.62
CA VAL A 124 6.88 4.03 -11.67
C VAL A 124 6.43 2.78 -12.41
N GLY A 125 5.85 1.83 -11.68
CA GLY A 125 5.51 0.52 -12.23
C GLY A 125 5.04 -0.44 -11.16
N GLY A 126 4.63 -1.63 -11.57
CA GLY A 126 4.26 -2.70 -10.68
C GLY A 126 4.17 -4.02 -11.41
N THR A 127 4.10 -5.10 -10.63
CA THR A 127 3.85 -6.45 -11.13
C THR A 127 2.66 -7.04 -10.40
N GLY A 128 2.01 -8.02 -11.02
CA GLY A 128 1.02 -8.86 -10.37
C GLY A 128 1.33 -10.34 -10.64
N PRO A 129 0.51 -11.23 -10.08
CA PRO A 129 0.58 -12.66 -10.37
C PRO A 129 0.31 -12.97 -11.85
N ALA A 130 0.42 -14.26 -12.20
CA ALA A 130 0.10 -14.69 -13.57
C ALA A 130 -1.34 -14.31 -13.94
N GLY A 131 -1.53 -13.77 -15.15
CA GLY A 131 -2.84 -13.29 -15.61
C GLY A 131 -3.16 -11.86 -15.20
N TRP A 132 -2.37 -11.22 -14.33
CA TRP A 132 -2.58 -9.83 -13.92
C TRP A 132 -1.70 -8.85 -14.70
N THR A 133 -2.30 -7.72 -15.10
CA THR A 133 -1.62 -6.65 -15.82
C THR A 133 -1.63 -5.37 -14.99
N PHE A 134 -0.45 -4.76 -14.82
CA PHE A 134 -0.30 -3.45 -14.21
C PHE A 134 -0.51 -2.34 -15.24
N SER A 135 -1.19 -1.27 -14.83
CA SER A 135 -1.31 -0.02 -15.59
C SER A 135 -1.40 1.18 -14.65
N LEU A 136 -1.27 2.37 -15.22
CA LEU A 136 -1.52 3.63 -14.53
C LEU A 136 -2.80 4.26 -15.10
N ALA A 137 -3.70 4.65 -14.20
CA ALA A 137 -4.88 5.41 -14.54
C ALA A 137 -4.76 6.86 -14.00
N THR A 138 -5.52 7.78 -14.57
CA THR A 138 -5.52 9.19 -14.19
C THR A 138 -6.74 9.52 -13.33
N LEU A 139 -6.52 10.18 -12.20
CA LEU A 139 -7.56 10.76 -11.36
C LEU A 139 -8.22 11.91 -12.11
N SER A 140 -9.55 11.87 -12.22
CA SER A 140 -10.31 12.97 -12.82
C SER A 140 -10.29 14.25 -11.98
N SER A 141 -9.92 14.16 -10.71
CA SER A 141 -9.91 15.28 -9.76
C SER A 141 -8.83 15.06 -8.70
N PRO A 142 -7.54 15.30 -9.03
CA PRO A 142 -6.45 15.15 -8.07
C PRO A 142 -6.59 16.14 -6.90
N LYS A 143 -6.22 15.71 -5.69
CA LYS A 143 -6.23 16.58 -4.51
C LYS A 143 -5.16 17.66 -4.65
N ALA A 144 -5.52 18.90 -4.31
CA ALA A 144 -4.56 20.00 -4.26
C ALA A 144 -3.41 19.67 -3.30
N GLY A 145 -2.18 19.91 -3.74
CA GLY A 145 -0.96 19.59 -2.98
C GLY A 145 -0.41 18.17 -3.18
N GLY A 146 -1.03 17.36 -4.04
CA GLY A 146 -0.46 16.09 -4.50
C GLY A 146 0.54 16.30 -5.64
N HIS A 147 1.52 15.41 -5.76
CA HIS A 147 2.59 15.51 -6.77
C HIS A 147 2.23 14.84 -8.10
N THR A 148 1.28 13.90 -8.10
CA THR A 148 0.83 13.19 -9.30
C THR A 148 -0.69 13.09 -9.36
N ASP A 149 -1.22 13.02 -10.57
CA ASP A 149 -2.62 12.72 -10.85
C ASP A 149 -2.83 11.23 -11.21
N GLN A 150 -1.78 10.42 -11.20
CA GLN A 150 -1.86 9.01 -11.55
C GLN A 150 -2.07 8.11 -10.32
N TYR A 151 -2.65 6.94 -10.55
CA TYR A 151 -2.77 5.87 -9.56
C TYR A 151 -2.60 4.50 -10.22
N PRO A 152 -2.06 3.51 -9.49
CA PRO A 152 -1.78 2.19 -10.05
C PRO A 152 -3.05 1.34 -10.07
N VAL A 153 -3.18 0.54 -11.12
CA VAL A 153 -4.27 -0.41 -11.30
C VAL A 153 -3.70 -1.75 -11.75
N TRP A 154 -4.18 -2.84 -11.15
CA TRP A 154 -3.96 -4.19 -11.59
C TRP A 154 -5.29 -4.78 -12.05
N GLU A 155 -5.29 -5.39 -13.23
CA GLU A 155 -6.47 -6.06 -13.80
C GLU A 155 -6.11 -7.49 -14.19
N ALA A 156 -6.90 -8.44 -13.73
CA ALA A 156 -6.79 -9.84 -14.12
C ALA A 156 -7.39 -10.06 -15.51
N ALA A 157 -6.81 -10.98 -16.28
CA ALA A 157 -7.48 -11.54 -17.43
C ALA A 157 -8.75 -12.30 -17.00
N ALA A 158 -9.66 -12.48 -17.95
CA ALA A 158 -10.93 -13.16 -17.68
C ALA A 158 -10.71 -14.56 -17.10
N GLY A 159 -11.17 -14.78 -15.87
CA GLY A 159 -11.03 -16.05 -15.14
C GLY A 159 -9.77 -16.17 -14.26
N ASP A 160 -8.82 -15.24 -14.36
CA ASP A 160 -7.56 -15.25 -13.60
C ASP A 160 -7.62 -14.38 -12.32
N GLY A 161 -8.82 -13.93 -11.94
CA GLY A 161 -9.02 -13.16 -10.70
C GLY A 161 -8.83 -14.03 -9.45
N LEU A 162 -8.56 -13.39 -8.32
CA LEU A 162 -8.39 -14.08 -7.04
C LEU A 162 -9.73 -14.63 -6.57
N THR A 163 -9.74 -15.92 -6.25
CA THR A 163 -10.89 -16.57 -5.59
C THR A 163 -10.92 -16.17 -4.11
N LEU A 164 -12.11 -15.81 -3.61
CA LEU A 164 -12.26 -15.19 -2.28
C LEU A 164 -12.00 -16.14 -1.10
N ASP A 165 -12.07 -17.45 -1.33
CA ASP A 165 -11.82 -18.52 -0.35
C ASP A 165 -10.62 -19.40 -0.72
N ALA A 166 -9.75 -18.92 -1.62
CA ALA A 166 -8.52 -19.62 -1.98
C ALA A 166 -7.55 -19.76 -0.79
N THR A 167 -6.87 -20.90 -0.71
CA THR A 167 -5.92 -21.19 0.39
C THR A 167 -4.49 -20.76 0.09
N ASP A 168 -4.19 -20.43 -1.16
CA ASP A 168 -2.88 -20.09 -1.71
C ASP A 168 -2.72 -18.59 -2.01
N LEU A 169 -3.60 -17.75 -1.46
CA LEU A 169 -3.58 -16.29 -1.64
C LEU A 169 -2.27 -15.60 -1.23
N ALA A 170 -1.48 -16.22 -0.35
CA ALA A 170 -0.16 -15.71 0.04
C ALA A 170 0.90 -15.85 -1.07
N ASP A 171 0.70 -16.78 -2.01
CA ASP A 171 1.57 -16.99 -3.17
C ASP A 171 1.26 -16.01 -4.32
N GLU A 172 0.11 -15.34 -4.26
CA GLU A 172 -0.36 -14.35 -5.23
C GLU A 172 0.27 -12.98 -4.94
N VAL A 173 1.54 -12.80 -5.31
CA VAL A 173 2.33 -11.62 -4.99
C VAL A 173 2.17 -10.49 -6.01
N PHE A 174 1.86 -9.30 -5.51
CA PHE A 174 1.86 -8.03 -6.23
C PHE A 174 3.06 -7.18 -5.79
N SER A 175 3.49 -6.28 -6.67
CA SER A 175 4.47 -5.25 -6.32
C SER A 175 4.13 -3.91 -6.92
N VAL A 176 4.52 -2.82 -6.25
CA VAL A 176 4.42 -1.46 -6.76
C VAL A 176 5.70 -0.69 -6.46
N THR A 177 6.21 0.03 -7.45
CA THR A 177 7.37 0.89 -7.34
C THR A 177 6.94 2.35 -7.36
N ILE A 178 7.33 3.09 -6.34
CA ILE A 178 6.90 4.46 -6.07
C ILE A 178 8.14 5.33 -5.91
N LYS A 179 8.11 6.53 -6.50
CA LYS A 179 9.05 7.61 -6.14
C LYS A 179 8.42 8.54 -5.13
N PHE A 180 9.22 9.03 -4.21
CA PHE A 180 8.85 10.01 -3.20
C PHE A 180 9.81 11.18 -3.24
N ASP A 181 9.28 12.38 -3.07
CA ASP A 181 10.05 13.56 -2.73
C ASP A 181 10.20 13.63 -1.21
N THR A 182 11.38 13.32 -0.67
CA THR A 182 11.56 13.21 0.78
C THR A 182 11.28 14.51 1.55
N ASP A 183 11.29 15.66 0.88
CA ASP A 183 11.00 16.95 1.51
C ASP A 183 9.49 17.19 1.64
N ASP A 184 8.65 16.53 0.83
CA ASP A 184 7.20 16.74 0.80
C ASP A 184 6.40 15.45 0.50
N MET A 185 6.85 14.31 0.99
CA MET A 185 6.21 13.00 0.75
C MET A 185 5.06 12.70 1.70
N TRP A 186 4.79 13.51 2.71
CA TRP A 186 3.74 13.24 3.69
C TRP A 186 2.63 14.28 3.56
N TRP A 187 1.39 13.84 3.50
CA TRP A 187 0.26 14.74 3.70
C TRP A 187 0.38 15.31 5.12
N GLY A 188 0.51 16.64 5.23
CA GLY A 188 0.50 17.29 6.53
C GLY A 188 -0.73 16.84 7.30
N ASN A 189 -0.55 16.34 8.53
CA ASN A 189 -1.60 15.74 9.34
C ASN A 189 -2.70 16.78 9.66
N PRO A 190 -3.84 16.81 8.93
CA PRO A 190 -4.76 17.94 9.03
C PRO A 190 -5.65 17.81 10.27
N ASP A 191 -5.94 16.60 10.71
CA ASP A 191 -6.91 16.30 11.75
C ASP A 191 -6.47 15.06 12.53
N ASN A 192 -5.58 15.28 13.49
CA ASN A 192 -5.43 14.38 14.60
C ASN A 192 -6.82 14.23 15.27
N TYR A 193 -7.38 13.03 15.29
CA TYR A 193 -8.52 12.62 16.13
C TYR A 193 -9.97 12.87 15.67
N LEU A 194 -10.41 12.33 14.52
CA LEU A 194 -11.86 12.14 14.38
C LEU A 194 -12.37 10.91 15.17
N TYR A 195 -11.52 9.88 15.40
CA TYR A 195 -11.92 8.64 16.11
C TYR A 195 -10.86 8.00 17.02
N GLY A 196 -9.77 8.69 17.35
CA GLY A 196 -8.71 8.11 18.20
C GLY A 196 -7.71 7.20 17.47
N CYS A 197 -7.84 7.04 16.15
CA CYS A 197 -6.87 6.28 15.35
C CYS A 197 -5.59 7.11 15.18
N ASN A 198 -4.45 6.47 15.45
CA ASN A 198 -3.12 7.07 15.37
C ASN A 198 -2.72 7.41 13.93
N THR A 199 -1.54 8.02 13.76
CA THR A 199 -0.86 8.04 12.46
C THR A 199 -0.55 6.58 12.07
N ALA A 200 -0.84 6.18 10.83
CA ALA A 200 -0.43 4.87 10.36
C ALA A 200 1.11 4.74 10.50
N PRO A 201 1.65 3.55 10.83
CA PRO A 201 3.07 3.37 11.05
C PRO A 201 3.82 3.28 9.71
N ASN A 202 3.61 4.29 8.86
CA ASN A 202 4.22 4.39 7.55
C ASN A 202 5.68 4.80 7.71
N ASP A 203 6.54 3.99 7.10
CA ASP A 203 7.96 4.20 7.01
C ASP A 203 8.37 3.86 5.57
N ILE A 204 8.92 4.84 4.87
CA ILE A 204 9.29 4.71 3.47
C ILE A 204 10.28 3.55 3.22
N ASP A 205 11.09 3.18 4.20
CA ASP A 205 12.10 2.14 4.07
C ASP A 205 11.62 0.76 4.53
N LEU A 206 10.43 0.67 5.14
CA LEU A 206 9.92 -0.58 5.72
C LEU A 206 8.51 -0.93 5.23
N LEU A 207 7.56 -0.02 5.37
CA LEU A 207 6.14 -0.34 5.23
C LEU A 207 5.30 0.89 4.89
N LEU A 208 4.34 0.73 3.97
CA LEU A 208 3.28 1.71 3.74
C LEU A 208 1.89 1.08 3.90
N THR A 209 1.01 1.78 4.60
CA THR A 209 -0.41 1.46 4.71
C THR A 209 -1.13 2.08 3.52
N ALA A 210 -1.59 1.25 2.59
CA ALA A 210 -2.29 1.68 1.39
C ALA A 210 -3.80 1.51 1.55
N TYR A 211 -4.56 2.50 1.09
CA TYR A 211 -5.97 2.29 0.77
C TYR A 211 -6.07 1.65 -0.62
N PHE A 212 -6.84 0.58 -0.73
CA PHE A 212 -7.16 -0.04 -2.01
C PHE A 212 -8.65 0.05 -2.33
N ASN A 213 -8.93 0.09 -3.63
CA ASN A 213 -10.26 -0.07 -4.20
C ASN A 213 -10.27 -1.21 -5.20
N SER A 214 -11.26 -2.08 -5.07
CA SER A 214 -11.39 -3.32 -5.80
C SER A 214 -12.87 -3.65 -6.05
N TYR A 215 -13.12 -4.69 -6.86
CA TYR A 215 -14.45 -5.17 -7.17
C TYR A 215 -14.48 -6.69 -7.19
N PHE A 216 -15.60 -7.26 -6.74
CA PHE A 216 -15.94 -8.65 -6.98
C PHE A 216 -16.73 -8.75 -8.28
N TYR A 217 -16.25 -9.60 -9.17
CA TYR A 217 -16.80 -9.80 -10.49
C TYR A 217 -17.58 -11.11 -10.57
N GLU A 218 -18.68 -11.07 -11.30
CA GLU A 218 -19.49 -12.23 -11.67
C GLU A 218 -19.80 -12.11 -13.15
N ASN A 219 -19.52 -13.16 -13.92
CA ASN A 219 -19.74 -13.18 -15.37
C ASN A 219 -19.11 -11.99 -16.14
N GLY A 220 -17.97 -11.48 -15.65
CA GLY A 220 -17.24 -10.37 -16.28
C GLY A 220 -17.70 -8.98 -15.85
N GLU A 221 -18.74 -8.86 -15.02
CA GLU A 221 -19.28 -7.59 -14.55
C GLU A 221 -19.00 -7.37 -13.06
N PRO A 222 -18.70 -6.13 -12.62
CA PRO A 222 -18.52 -5.83 -11.21
C PRO A 222 -19.87 -5.85 -10.49
N VAL A 223 -20.00 -6.71 -9.48
CA VAL A 223 -21.23 -6.82 -8.67
C VAL A 223 -21.10 -6.06 -7.36
N ASN A 224 -19.95 -6.21 -6.71
CA ASN A 224 -19.67 -5.55 -5.44
C ASN A 224 -18.41 -4.72 -5.52
N ARG A 225 -18.43 -3.56 -4.86
CA ARG A 225 -17.22 -2.80 -4.58
C ARG A 225 -16.63 -3.29 -3.26
N TYR A 226 -15.34 -3.56 -3.26
CA TYR A 226 -14.56 -3.98 -2.10
C TYR A 226 -13.40 -3.02 -1.89
N VAL A 227 -13.38 -2.34 -0.76
CA VAL A 227 -12.34 -1.35 -0.45
C VAL A 227 -11.76 -1.62 0.93
N GLY A 228 -10.58 -1.10 1.18
CA GLY A 228 -10.00 -1.18 2.50
C GLY A 228 -8.58 -0.70 2.59
N ASN A 229 -7.93 -1.06 3.68
CA ASN A 229 -6.51 -0.81 3.89
C ASN A 229 -5.71 -2.09 4.07
N MET A 230 -4.46 -2.04 3.65
CA MET A 230 -3.47 -3.10 3.79
C MET A 230 -2.09 -2.50 4.01
N ALA A 231 -1.20 -3.23 4.68
CA ALA A 231 0.21 -2.93 4.65
C ALA A 231 0.83 -3.43 3.35
N MET A 232 1.76 -2.65 2.83
CA MET A 232 2.68 -3.04 1.76
C MET A 232 4.08 -2.94 2.32
N GLU A 233 4.84 -4.00 2.20
CA GLU A 233 6.14 -4.12 2.86
C GLU A 233 7.27 -4.10 1.85
N ILE A 234 8.44 -3.64 2.27
CA ILE A 234 9.70 -3.90 1.56
C ILE A 234 10.26 -5.20 2.14
N PRO A 235 10.32 -6.31 1.36
CA PRO A 235 10.81 -7.58 1.86
C PRO A 235 12.24 -7.42 2.33
N GLU A 236 12.58 -8.00 3.48
CA GLU A 236 13.95 -8.03 3.94
C GLU A 236 14.86 -8.68 2.87
N PRO A 237 16.14 -8.29 2.77
CA PRO A 237 17.05 -8.76 1.71
C PRO A 237 17.12 -10.30 1.57
N ALA A 238 16.93 -11.05 2.66
CA ALA A 238 16.87 -12.51 2.64
C ALA A 238 15.61 -13.05 1.93
N THR A 239 14.47 -12.38 2.13
CA THR A 239 13.19 -12.70 1.49
C THR A 239 13.22 -12.37 0.00
N MET A 240 13.86 -11.26 -0.40
CA MET A 240 14.10 -10.94 -1.80
C MET A 240 14.94 -12.02 -2.51
N GLY A 241 15.93 -12.60 -1.82
CA GLY A 241 16.73 -13.72 -2.34
C GLY A 241 15.89 -14.97 -2.60
N LEU A 242 14.93 -15.27 -1.73
CA LEU A 242 14.01 -16.42 -1.88
C LEU A 242 12.96 -16.17 -2.97
N LEU A 243 12.38 -14.97 -3.06
CA LEU A 243 11.46 -14.59 -4.14
C LEU A 243 12.16 -14.63 -5.51
N GLY A 244 13.40 -14.13 -5.59
CA GLY A 244 14.22 -14.21 -6.79
C GLY A 244 14.55 -15.64 -7.21
N LEU A 245 14.83 -16.52 -6.25
CA LEU A 245 15.07 -17.95 -6.52
C LEU A 245 13.78 -18.70 -6.90
N GLY A 246 12.64 -18.34 -6.32
CA GLY A 246 11.32 -18.88 -6.66
C GLY A 246 10.91 -18.59 -8.11
N LEU A 247 11.13 -17.35 -8.56
CA LEU A 247 10.92 -16.94 -9.96
C LEU A 247 11.84 -17.70 -10.93
N VAL A 248 13.12 -17.91 -10.57
CA VAL A 248 14.06 -18.71 -11.39
C VAL A 248 13.66 -20.20 -11.40
N GLY A 249 13.12 -20.71 -10.30
CA GLY A 249 12.58 -22.07 -10.19
C GLY A 249 11.38 -22.31 -11.13
N LEU A 250 10.43 -21.36 -11.15
CA LEU A 250 9.27 -21.38 -12.05
C LEU A 250 9.68 -21.30 -13.54
N LEU A 251 10.67 -20.46 -13.87
CA LEU A 251 11.21 -20.34 -15.22
C LEU A 251 11.95 -21.60 -15.68
N ARG A 252 12.65 -22.32 -14.78
CA ARG A 252 13.30 -23.59 -15.11
C ARG A 252 12.30 -24.73 -15.30
N ARG A 253 11.23 -24.80 -14.49
CA ARG A 253 10.22 -25.86 -14.58
C ARG A 253 9.46 -25.83 -15.92
N ARG A 254 9.21 -24.64 -16.48
CA ARG A 254 8.61 -24.47 -17.82
C ARG A 254 9.51 -24.89 -19.00
N ARG A 255 10.84 -24.99 -18.81
CA ARG A 255 11.75 -25.48 -19.88
C ARG A 255 11.90 -27.00 -19.93
N THR A 256 11.58 -27.70 -18.86
CA THR A 256 11.68 -29.17 -18.76
C THR A 256 10.39 -29.92 -19.14
N GLN A 257 9.29 -29.22 -19.46
CA GLN A 257 8.04 -29.82 -19.95
C GLN A 257 7.80 -29.62 -21.45
N LYS A 258 8.86 -29.58 -22.26
CA LYS A 258 8.77 -29.76 -23.72
C LYS A 258 9.40 -31.07 -24.13
#